data_AF-A0A420F8R3-F1
#
_entry.id   AF-A0A420F8R3-F1
#
_cell.length_a   1.000
_cell.length_b   1.000
_cell.length_c   1.000
_cell.angle_alpha   90.00
_cell.angle_beta   90.00
_cell.angle_gamma   90.00
#
_symmetry.space_group_name_H-M   'P 1'
#
loop_
_entity.id
_entity.type
_entity.pdbx_description
1 polymer ?
#
loop_
_entity_poly.entity_id
_entity_poly.type
_entity_poly.pdbx_seq_one_letter_code
_entity_poly.pdbx_strand_id
1 'polypeptide(L)' 'MKTESHWWNGNRTPRGRRDVYIRTDGESWEVEARAGGEAGRSKIYQCPGRQSAEILAQAWMDGQSRWQVVAP' A
#
# COMPACT_ATOMS: atom_id res chain seq x y z
N MET A 1 6.33 -13.11 1.38
CA MET A 1 6.14 -11.76 1.93
C MET A 1 4.88 -11.67 2.79
N LYS A 2 5.03 -11.15 4.01
CA LYS A 2 3.96 -10.83 4.96
C LYS A 2 3.58 -9.36 4.81
N THR A 3 2.28 -9.05 4.88
CA THR A 3 1.81 -7.66 4.96
C THR A 3 2.09 -7.13 6.37
N GLU A 4 2.91 -6.10 6.47
CA GLU A 4 3.17 -5.41 7.74
C GLU A 4 2.19 -4.26 7.96
N SER A 5 1.73 -3.62 6.89
CA SER A 5 0.75 -2.54 6.99
C SER A 5 -0.11 -2.48 5.73
N HIS A 6 -1.38 -2.10 5.92
CA HIS A 6 -2.34 -1.92 4.83
C HIS A 6 -3.18 -0.67 5.08
N TRP A 7 -3.33 0.12 4.03
CA TRP A 7 -4.22 1.27 3.97
C TRP A 7 -5.16 1.16 2.78
N TRP A 8 -6.38 1.69 2.95
CA TRP A 8 -7.34 1.80 1.86
C TRP A 8 -7.98 3.18 1.85
N ASN A 9 -8.35 3.67 0.67
CA ASN A 9 -8.87 5.03 0.49
C ASN A 9 -10.36 5.20 0.85
N GLY A 10 -10.99 4.21 1.48
CA GLY A 10 -12.41 4.25 1.85
C GLY A 10 -13.40 4.13 0.68
N ASN A 11 -12.94 4.08 -0.58
CA ASN A 11 -13.82 4.04 -1.73
C ASN A 11 -14.29 2.60 -2.02
N ARG A 12 -15.60 2.37 -1.94
CA ARG A 12 -16.23 1.06 -2.13
C ARG A 12 -16.52 0.72 -3.60
N THR A 13 -16.40 1.69 -4.51
CA THR A 13 -16.59 1.42 -5.94
C THR A 13 -15.40 0.64 -6.48
N PRO A 14 -15.60 -0.38 -7.34
CA PRO A 14 -14.50 -1.18 -7.87
C PRO A 14 -13.39 -0.33 -8.51
N ARG A 15 -13.76 0.63 -9.37
CA ARG A 15 -12.79 1.52 -10.05
C ARG A 15 -12.13 2.55 -9.13
N GLY A 16 -12.82 2.95 -8.06
CA GLY A 16 -12.35 3.99 -7.15
C GLY A 16 -11.54 3.47 -5.97
N ARG A 17 -11.66 2.18 -5.65
CA ARG A 17 -10.92 1.53 -4.57
C ARG A 17 -9.42 1.58 -4.84
N ARG A 18 -8.68 2.07 -3.84
CA ARG A 18 -7.23 2.04 -3.82
C ARG A 18 -6.76 1.47 -2.50
N ASP A 19 -5.74 0.64 -2.57
CA ASP A 19 -5.11 0.01 -1.42
C ASP A 19 -3.59 0.21 -1.53
N VAL A 20 -2.93 0.48 -0.42
CA VAL A 20 -1.47 0.56 -0.31
C VAL A 20 -1.03 -0.43 0.76
N TYR A 21 -0.03 -1.23 0.46
CA TYR A 21 0.52 -2.25 1.35
C TYR A 21 2.01 -2.01 1.53
N ILE A 22 2.49 -2.21 2.74
CA ILE A 22 3.91 -2.49 2.99
C ILE A 22 4.01 -3.99 3.29
N ARG A 23 4.95 -4.65 2.60
CA ARG A 23 5.22 -6.07 2.75
C ARG A 23 6.69 -6.32 2.99
N THR A 24 6.98 -7.37 3.76
CA THR A 24 8.34 -7.81 4.03
C THR A 24 8.39 -9.31 4.24
N ASP A 25 9.51 -9.94 3.90
CA ASP A 25 9.85 -11.31 4.28
C ASP A 25 10.86 -11.37 5.44
N GLY A 26 11.23 -10.22 6.00
CA GLY A 26 12.25 -10.07 7.05
C GLY A 26 13.61 -9.59 6.51
N GLU A 27 13.89 -9.78 5.22
CA GLU A 27 15.15 -9.37 4.59
C GLU A 27 14.91 -8.26 3.56
N SER A 28 13.80 -8.34 2.83
CA SER A 28 13.40 -7.40 1.78
C SER A 28 12.13 -6.66 2.17
N TRP A 29 12.02 -5.42 1.69
CA TRP A 29 10.83 -4.59 1.85
C TRP A 29 10.27 -4.21 0.50
N GLU A 30 8.96 -4.11 0.42
CA GLU A 30 8.28 -3.71 -0.79
C GLU A 30 6.98 -2.98 -0.46
N VAL A 31 6.62 -2.04 -1.33
CA VAL A 31 5.37 -1.31 -1.25
C VAL A 31 4.54 -1.70 -2.46
N GLU A 32 3.30 -2.08 -2.22
CA GLU A 32 2.34 -2.41 -3.27
C GLU A 32 1.19 -1.40 -3.27
N ALA A 33 0.97 -0.72 -4.39
CA ALA A 33 -0.21 0.12 -4.61
C ALA A 33 -1.15 -0.58 -5.59
N ARG A 34 -2.40 -0.76 -5.18
CA ARG A 34 -3.49 -1.24 -6.02
C ARG A 34 -4.44 -0.10 -6.34
N ALA A 35 -4.85 -0.01 -7.58
CA ALA A 35 -5.90 0.89 -8.03
C ALA A 35 -6.93 0.11 -8.87
N GLY A 36 -8.18 0.05 -8.41
CA GLY A 36 -9.29 -0.53 -9.17
C GLY A 36 -9.85 -1.87 -8.65
N GLY A 37 -9.71 -2.17 -7.35
CA GLY A 37 -10.26 -3.40 -6.76
C GLY A 37 -9.60 -4.68 -7.30
N GLU A 38 -10.33 -5.80 -7.32
CA GLU A 38 -9.79 -7.14 -7.65
C GLU A 38 -9.28 -7.27 -9.10
N ALA A 39 -9.83 -6.49 -10.04
CA ALA A 39 -9.38 -6.38 -11.42
C ALA A 39 -8.48 -5.15 -11.69
N GLY A 40 -8.03 -4.50 -10.62
CA GLY A 40 -7.24 -3.27 -10.65
C GLY A 40 -5.80 -3.47 -11.11
N ARG A 41 -5.12 -2.36 -11.39
CA ARG A 41 -3.67 -2.35 -11.63
C ARG A 41 -2.95 -2.36 -10.30
N SER A 42 -1.98 -3.27 -10.14
CA SER A 42 -1.03 -3.23 -9.04
C SER A 42 0.32 -2.69 -9.52
N LYS A 43 1.01 -1.95 -8.65
CA LYS A 43 2.42 -1.58 -8.80
C LYS A 43 3.14 -1.98 -7.54
N ILE A 44 4.23 -2.72 -7.69
CA ILE A 44 5.11 -3.12 -6.60
C ILE A 44 6.43 -2.39 -6.77
N TYR A 45 6.98 -1.88 -5.67
CA TYR A 45 8.29 -1.25 -5.66
C TYR A 45 9.11 -1.79 -4.50
N GLN A 46 10.31 -2.28 -4.80
CA GLN A 46 11.23 -2.78 -3.79
C GLN A 46 11.92 -1.63 -3.06
N CYS A 47 12.07 -1.78 -1.75
CA CYS A 47 12.65 -0.81 -0.86
C CYS A 47 13.82 -1.44 -0.11
N PRO A 48 14.91 -0.68 0.12
CA PRO A 48 16.09 -1.19 0.83
C PRO A 48 15.84 -1.40 2.34
N GLY A 49 14.71 -0.94 2.86
CA GLY A 49 14.35 -1.10 4.26
C GLY A 49 12.98 -0.54 4.60
N ARG A 50 12.57 -0.75 5.85
CA ARG A 50 11.27 -0.32 6.40
C ARG A 50 10.99 1.16 6.20
N GLN A 51 11.93 2.01 6.60
CA GLN A 51 11.73 3.45 6.56
C GLN A 51 11.52 3.97 5.12
N SER A 52 12.26 3.42 4.14
CA SER A 52 12.04 3.76 2.72
C SER A 52 10.67 3.29 2.23
N ALA A 53 10.22 2.11 2.68
CA ALA A 53 8.89 1.60 2.36
C ALA A 53 7.78 2.49 2.96
N GLU A 54 7.95 2.95 4.21
CA GLU A 54 7.01 3.87 4.88
C GLU A 54 6.91 5.21 4.13
N ILE A 55 8.04 5.82 3.76
CA ILE A 55 8.07 7.06 2.98
C ILE A 55 7.35 6.89 1.64
N LEU A 56 7.64 5.80 0.92
CA LEU A 56 7.02 5.53 -0.37
C LEU A 56 5.53 5.27 -0.24
N ALA A 57 5.10 4.52 0.77
CA ALA A 57 3.70 4.28 1.06
C ALA A 57 2.96 5.60 1.35
N GLN A 58 3.56 6.49 2.15
CA GLN A 58 3.01 7.82 2.41
C GLN A 58 2.89 8.69 1.15
N ALA A 59 3.89 8.65 0.27
CA ALA A 59 3.84 9.34 -1.01
C ALA A 59 2.68 8.84 -1.90
N TRP A 60 2.45 7.52 -1.94
CA TRP A 60 1.31 6.94 -2.67
C TRP A 60 -0.05 7.21 -2.02
N MET A 61 -0.06 7.43 -0.72
CA MET A 61 -1.24 7.86 0.02
C MET A 61 -1.52 9.37 -0.09
N ASP A 62 -0.79 10.11 -0.93
CA ASP A 62 -0.97 11.57 -1.13
C ASP A 62 -1.04 12.34 0.21
N GLY A 63 -0.12 12.02 1.13
CA GLY A 63 -0.06 12.71 2.44
C GLY A 63 -1.14 12.29 3.46
N GLN A 64 -1.68 11.08 3.36
CA GLN A 64 -2.47 10.36 4.38
C GLN A 64 -3.86 10.93 4.77
N SER A 65 -4.25 12.13 4.38
CA SER A 65 -5.43 12.82 4.97
C SER A 65 -6.80 12.13 4.76
N ARG A 66 -6.89 11.05 3.96
CA ARG A 66 -8.14 10.31 3.69
C ARG A 66 -7.99 8.79 3.71
N TRP A 67 -6.82 8.26 4.03
CA TRP A 67 -6.57 6.83 4.00
C TRP A 67 -6.86 6.19 5.35
N GLN A 68 -7.60 5.10 5.32
CA GLN A 68 -7.99 4.34 6.49
C GLN A 68 -7.02 3.18 6.70
N VAL A 69 -6.57 2.98 7.94
CA VAL A 69 -5.74 1.83 8.30
C VAL A 69 -6.63 0.59 8.32
N VAL A 70 -6.23 -0.43 7.56
CA VAL A 70 -6.75 -1.79 7.72
C VAL A 70 -5.60 -2.53 8.40
N ALA A 71 -5.72 -2.79 9.69
CA ALA A 71 -4.68 -3.53 10.39
C ALA A 71 -4.40 -4.88 9.67
N PRO A 72 -3.15 -5.38 9.69
CA PRO A 72 -2.80 -6.68 9.10
C PRO A 72 -3.49 -7.86 9.79
#